data_AF-A0A356X3G1-F1
#
_entry.id   AF-A0A356X3G1-F1
#
_cell.length_a   1.000
_cell.length_b   1.000
_cell.length_c   1.000
_cell.angle_alpha   90.00
_cell.angle_beta   90.00
_cell.angle_gamma   90.00
#
_symmetry.space_group_name_H-M   'P 1'
#
loop_
_entity.id
_entity.type
_entity.pdbx_description
1 polymer ?
#
loop_
_entity_poly.entity_id
_entity_poly.type
_entity_poly.pdbx_seq_one_letter_code
_entity_poly.pdbx_strand_id
1 'polypeptide(L)'
;AFQTPKDKMHTAIARKKEMKWLQENGVKGIKVDFMGGDKQTTMRLYENILSDANDHGLQVFFHGTTLPRGWERMYPNFVGNEAVLASEMLVFVEDVREKEAFYATLHPFIRNSVPTMEFGGVVLNKYLNKGNEDGQKRLTTNAFQLATGVLFQNPVQMFALTPNNLTDAPKHELDFMRALPTTWDETKFIDGYPGEYAVIARKHGETWYVAGVNGGAESKVLNLDLSFIPKKDGVLIRDGEEGLTSVQNEVSITDGTLEVEMDSRGGFVIKF
;
A
#
# COMPACT_ATOMS: atom_id res chain seq x y z
N ALA A 1 -8.09 22.11 -9.89
CA ALA A 1 -9.52 21.72 -9.87
C ALA A 1 -10.18 22.29 -8.61
N PHE A 2 -11.43 22.72 -8.67
CA PHE A 2 -12.16 23.11 -7.46
C PHE A 2 -12.41 21.87 -6.61
N GLN A 3 -11.94 21.85 -5.37
CA GLN A 3 -12.15 20.74 -4.43
C GLN A 3 -13.63 20.74 -4.01
N THR A 4 -14.49 20.01 -4.71
CA THR A 4 -15.89 19.81 -4.34
C THR A 4 -16.17 18.32 -4.16
N PRO A 5 -17.13 17.93 -3.31
CA PRO A 5 -17.98 18.77 -2.47
C PRO A 5 -17.28 19.26 -1.18
N LYS A 6 -17.59 20.49 -0.73
CA LYS A 6 -17.16 21.06 0.58
C LYS A 6 -18.34 21.14 1.56
N ASP A 7 -18.02 21.36 2.83
CA ASP A 7 -18.99 21.62 3.91
C ASP A 7 -20.01 20.49 4.19
N LYS A 8 -19.78 19.30 3.62
CA LYS A 8 -20.67 18.14 3.81
C LYS A 8 -20.43 17.38 5.11
N MET A 9 -19.21 17.40 5.66
CA MET A 9 -18.85 16.52 6.77
C MET A 9 -18.73 17.22 8.13
N HIS A 10 -18.67 18.56 8.18
CA HIS A 10 -18.34 19.28 9.42
C HIS A 10 -19.51 19.38 10.41
N THR A 11 -20.75 19.62 9.95
CA THR A 11 -21.95 19.65 10.80
C THR A 11 -22.74 18.35 10.71
N ALA A 12 -23.34 17.93 11.83
CA ALA A 12 -24.14 16.70 11.87
C ALA A 12 -25.34 16.73 10.90
N ILE A 13 -26.02 17.87 10.77
CA ILE A 13 -27.20 17.99 9.88
C ILE A 13 -26.81 17.79 8.42
N ALA A 14 -25.76 18.49 7.95
CA ALA A 14 -25.28 18.34 6.57
C ALA A 14 -24.75 16.94 6.31
N ARG A 15 -23.97 16.39 7.27
CA ARG A 15 -23.36 15.06 7.16
C ARG A 15 -24.39 13.96 7.06
N LYS A 16 -25.39 13.92 7.96
CA LYS A 16 -26.45 12.91 7.92
C LYS A 16 -27.30 13.02 6.66
N LYS A 17 -27.60 14.23 6.20
CA LYS A 17 -28.31 14.44 4.92
C LYS A 17 -27.52 13.87 3.74
N GLU A 18 -26.21 14.13 3.70
CA GLU A 18 -25.34 13.62 2.64
C GLU A 18 -25.21 12.09 2.71
N MET A 19 -24.98 11.53 3.90
CA MET A 19 -24.84 10.08 4.10
C MET A 19 -26.12 9.30 3.78
N LYS A 20 -27.29 9.87 4.08
CA LYS A 20 -28.57 9.32 3.62
C LYS A 20 -28.63 9.24 2.10
N TRP A 21 -28.29 10.33 1.41
CA TRP A 21 -28.25 10.33 -0.06
C TRP A 21 -27.23 9.32 -0.60
N LEU A 22 -26.04 9.24 -0.01
CA LEU A 22 -25.01 8.26 -0.39
C LEU A 22 -25.51 6.82 -0.24
N GLN A 23 -26.18 6.51 0.86
CA GLN A 23 -26.79 5.21 1.12
C GLN A 23 -27.88 4.86 0.10
N GLU A 24 -28.80 5.80 -0.17
CA GLU A 24 -29.88 5.64 -1.17
C GLU A 24 -29.33 5.41 -2.59
N ASN A 25 -28.12 5.90 -2.88
CA ASN A 25 -27.44 5.71 -4.16
C ASN A 25 -26.43 4.54 -4.15
N GLY A 26 -26.40 3.75 -3.08
CA GLY A 26 -25.60 2.51 -3.02
C GLY A 26 -24.09 2.72 -2.83
N VAL A 27 -23.64 3.93 -2.48
CA VAL A 27 -22.24 4.20 -2.17
C VAL A 27 -21.80 3.38 -0.95
N LYS A 28 -20.56 2.86 -0.98
CA LYS A 28 -20.04 1.94 0.05
C LYS A 28 -19.03 2.56 1.00
N GLY A 29 -18.46 3.70 0.65
CA GLY A 29 -17.54 4.40 1.53
C GLY A 29 -17.22 5.81 1.07
N ILE A 30 -16.53 6.54 1.94
CA ILE A 30 -16.12 7.93 1.75
C ILE A 30 -14.64 8.11 2.08
N LYS A 31 -13.92 8.89 1.27
CA LYS A 31 -12.58 9.40 1.55
C LYS A 31 -12.71 10.86 1.98
N VAL A 32 -12.51 11.12 3.28
CA VAL A 32 -12.66 12.45 3.90
C VAL A 32 -11.29 13.06 4.11
N ASP A 33 -11.09 14.29 3.66
CA ASP A 33 -9.78 14.96 3.62
C ASP A 33 -9.76 16.28 4.41
N PHE A 34 -8.56 16.81 4.65
CA PHE A 34 -8.24 18.13 5.19
C PHE A 34 -8.78 18.36 6.60
N MET A 35 -8.36 17.52 7.53
CA MET A 35 -8.74 17.60 8.93
C MET A 35 -7.94 18.69 9.66
N GLY A 36 -8.58 19.36 10.63
CA GLY A 36 -8.04 20.55 11.31
C GLY A 36 -6.95 20.30 12.37
N GLY A 37 -6.15 19.24 12.25
CA GLY A 37 -5.08 18.87 13.20
C GLY A 37 -5.54 18.09 14.44
N ASP A 38 -4.72 18.07 15.48
CA ASP A 38 -4.80 17.08 16.58
C ASP A 38 -5.58 17.54 17.83
N LYS A 39 -6.24 18.70 17.77
CA LYS A 39 -7.06 19.18 18.90
C LYS A 39 -8.22 18.22 19.18
N GLN A 40 -8.64 18.16 20.44
CA GLN A 40 -9.80 17.34 20.86
C GLN A 40 -11.07 17.66 20.06
N THR A 41 -11.24 18.91 19.61
CA THR A 41 -12.34 19.30 18.71
C THR A 41 -12.33 18.53 17.40
N THR A 42 -11.15 18.29 16.82
CA THR A 42 -11.00 17.49 15.60
C THR A 42 -11.21 16.00 15.92
N MET A 43 -10.74 15.51 17.07
CA MET A 43 -11.01 14.12 17.50
C MET A 43 -12.51 13.84 17.58
N ARG A 44 -13.29 14.77 18.14
CA ARG A 44 -14.77 14.68 18.13
C ARG A 44 -15.32 14.64 16.70
N LEU A 45 -14.72 15.36 15.76
CA LEU A 45 -15.17 15.33 14.36
C LEU A 45 -14.90 13.97 13.70
N TYR A 46 -13.72 13.37 13.89
CA TYR A 46 -13.44 12.01 13.40
C TYR A 46 -14.46 11.00 13.90
N GLU A 47 -14.67 10.96 15.23
CA GLU A 47 -15.62 10.04 15.88
C GLU A 47 -17.05 10.25 15.38
N ASN A 48 -17.49 11.51 15.27
CA ASN A 48 -18.82 11.84 14.74
C ASN A 48 -18.99 11.42 13.28
N ILE A 49 -17.96 11.56 12.44
CA ILE A 49 -18.01 11.11 11.04
C ILE A 49 -18.10 9.58 10.99
N LEU A 50 -17.27 8.88 11.76
CA LEU A 50 -17.27 7.42 11.81
C LEU A 50 -18.61 6.86 12.29
N SER A 51 -19.16 7.41 13.37
CA SER A 51 -20.46 7.00 13.92
C SER A 51 -21.59 7.21 12.92
N ASP A 52 -21.71 8.42 12.36
CA ASP A 52 -22.80 8.72 11.42
C ASP A 52 -22.63 7.90 10.12
N ALA A 53 -21.40 7.65 9.67
CA ALA A 53 -21.14 6.81 8.51
C ALA A 53 -21.58 5.36 8.76
N ASN A 54 -21.30 4.84 9.95
CA ASN A 54 -21.66 3.48 10.34
C ASN A 54 -23.19 3.29 10.36
N ASP A 55 -23.95 4.28 10.85
CA ASP A 55 -25.42 4.28 10.82
C ASP A 55 -25.99 4.16 9.39
N HIS A 56 -25.22 4.58 8.39
CA HIS A 56 -25.60 4.55 6.97
C HIS A 56 -24.89 3.44 6.18
N GLY A 57 -24.13 2.55 6.85
CA GLY A 57 -23.41 1.46 6.21
C GLY A 57 -22.24 1.91 5.32
N LEU A 58 -21.64 3.06 5.63
CA LEU A 58 -20.51 3.63 4.90
C LEU A 58 -19.18 3.33 5.60
N GLN A 59 -18.23 2.81 4.84
CA GLN A 59 -16.83 2.74 5.24
C GLN A 59 -16.19 4.14 5.17
N VAL A 60 -15.23 4.41 6.05
CA VAL A 60 -14.56 5.71 6.13
C VAL A 60 -13.06 5.55 6.02
N PHE A 61 -12.52 6.32 5.09
CA PHE A 61 -11.11 6.56 4.90
C PHE A 61 -10.78 8.02 5.22
N PHE A 62 -9.69 8.28 5.94
CA PHE A 62 -9.24 9.64 6.26
C PHE A 62 -7.94 10.02 5.54
N HIS A 63 -7.92 11.17 4.89
CA HIS A 63 -6.76 11.79 4.24
C HIS A 63 -6.47 13.15 4.90
N GLY A 64 -5.27 13.71 4.73
CA GLY A 64 -4.91 15.00 5.34
C GLY A 64 -5.19 15.00 6.85
N THR A 65 -4.76 13.94 7.53
CA THR A 65 -5.29 13.47 8.81
C THR A 65 -4.20 13.21 9.85
N THR A 66 -4.62 13.07 11.11
CA THR A 66 -3.78 12.54 12.19
C THR A 66 -3.49 11.04 12.02
N LEU A 67 -2.53 10.53 12.79
CA LEU A 67 -2.26 9.09 12.92
C LEU A 67 -3.40 8.40 13.73
N PRO A 68 -3.98 7.30 13.24
CA PRO A 68 -4.96 6.51 13.99
C PRO A 68 -4.34 5.91 15.24
N ARG A 69 -5.16 5.72 16.26
CA ARG A 69 -4.74 5.26 17.58
C ARG A 69 -5.53 4.01 17.97
N GLY A 70 -5.40 2.95 17.15
CA GLY A 70 -6.15 1.69 17.28
C GLY A 70 -7.57 1.74 16.72
N TRP A 71 -7.81 2.62 15.75
CA TRP A 71 -9.16 2.91 15.23
C TRP A 71 -9.79 1.73 14.49
N GLU A 72 -8.99 0.84 13.94
CA GLU A 72 -9.40 -0.42 13.32
C GLU A 72 -10.19 -1.31 14.29
N ARG A 73 -9.84 -1.26 15.58
CA ARG A 73 -10.57 -1.99 16.64
C ARG A 73 -11.72 -1.17 17.21
N MET A 74 -11.55 0.14 17.32
CA MET A 74 -12.53 1.04 17.95
C MET A 74 -13.75 1.30 17.06
N TYR A 75 -13.57 1.32 15.74
CA TYR A 75 -14.59 1.72 14.76
C TYR A 75 -14.66 0.70 13.61
N PRO A 76 -15.69 -0.15 13.55
CA PRO A 76 -15.78 -1.25 12.58
C PRO A 76 -15.78 -0.82 11.10
N ASN A 77 -16.19 0.41 10.81
CA ASN A 77 -16.26 0.97 9.47
C ASN A 77 -15.04 1.85 9.12
N PHE A 78 -14.03 1.98 10.00
CA PHE A 78 -12.76 2.62 9.66
C PHE A 78 -11.94 1.66 8.79
N VAL A 79 -11.59 2.09 7.57
CA VAL A 79 -10.93 1.23 6.57
C VAL A 79 -9.60 1.79 6.06
N GLY A 80 -9.08 2.83 6.71
CA GLY A 80 -7.75 3.32 6.39
C GLY A 80 -7.57 4.79 6.66
N ASN A 81 -6.32 5.19 6.64
CA ASN A 81 -5.94 6.59 6.61
C ASN A 81 -4.62 6.81 5.87
N GLU A 82 -4.36 8.06 5.49
CA GLU A 82 -3.09 8.51 4.91
C GLU A 82 -2.03 8.69 6.01
N ALA A 83 -1.97 9.87 6.65
CA ALA A 83 -0.98 10.27 7.67
C ALA A 83 0.46 9.83 7.33
N VAL A 84 0.85 9.98 6.07
CA VAL A 84 2.16 9.65 5.51
C VAL A 84 2.39 10.54 4.30
N LEU A 85 3.64 10.70 3.84
CA LEU A 85 3.89 11.20 2.49
C LEU A 85 3.47 10.11 1.49
N ALA A 86 2.21 10.14 1.05
CA ALA A 86 1.64 9.12 0.17
C ALA A 86 2.13 9.27 -1.29
N SER A 87 1.73 8.35 -2.15
CA SER A 87 2.20 8.27 -3.55
C SER A 87 1.87 9.50 -4.38
N GLU A 88 0.89 10.33 -3.99
CA GLU A 88 0.63 11.61 -4.65
C GLU A 88 1.87 12.53 -4.63
N MET A 89 2.67 12.45 -3.56
CA MET A 89 3.89 13.23 -3.43
C MET A 89 4.99 12.79 -4.40
N LEU A 90 4.94 11.55 -4.92
CA LEU A 90 5.82 11.11 -6.00
C LEU A 90 5.56 11.92 -7.28
N VAL A 91 4.30 12.30 -7.52
CA VAL A 91 3.89 13.16 -8.65
C VAL A 91 4.34 14.59 -8.40
N PHE A 92 4.16 15.10 -7.17
CA PHE A 92 4.29 16.52 -6.87
C PHE A 92 5.71 16.97 -6.50
N VAL A 93 6.52 16.11 -5.87
CA VAL A 93 7.80 16.49 -5.25
C VAL A 93 8.91 15.52 -5.66
N GLU A 94 9.91 16.04 -6.37
CA GLU A 94 11.05 15.26 -6.85
C GLU A 94 11.85 14.61 -5.71
N ASP A 95 12.15 15.35 -4.63
CA ASP A 95 12.88 14.82 -3.47
C ASP A 95 12.17 13.61 -2.83
N VAL A 96 10.83 13.59 -2.79
CA VAL A 96 10.06 12.44 -2.29
C VAL A 96 10.18 11.27 -3.25
N ARG A 97 10.18 11.52 -4.56
CA ARG A 97 10.36 10.50 -5.59
C ARG A 97 11.74 9.87 -5.55
N GLU A 98 12.79 10.66 -5.33
CA GLU A 98 14.16 10.16 -5.16
C GLU A 98 14.34 9.30 -3.90
N LYS A 99 13.54 9.56 -2.88
CA LYS A 99 13.57 8.86 -1.58
C LYS A 99 12.49 7.80 -1.42
N GLU A 100 11.72 7.48 -2.47
CA GLU A 100 10.64 6.49 -2.42
C GLU A 100 11.12 5.16 -1.82
N ALA A 101 12.22 4.64 -2.34
CA ALA A 101 12.80 3.38 -1.87
C ALA A 101 13.25 3.46 -0.41
N PHE A 102 13.89 4.57 -0.01
CA PHE A 102 14.26 4.81 1.39
C PHE A 102 13.03 4.81 2.31
N TYR A 103 11.98 5.56 1.97
CA TYR A 103 10.76 5.61 2.79
C TYR A 103 10.05 4.26 2.88
N ALA A 104 10.03 3.49 1.79
CA ALA A 104 9.45 2.15 1.78
C ALA A 104 10.10 1.20 2.79
N THR A 105 11.40 1.36 3.05
CA THR A 105 12.10 0.59 4.10
C THR A 105 11.80 1.05 5.52
N LEU A 106 11.15 2.20 5.72
CA LEU A 106 10.80 2.72 7.04
C LEU A 106 9.36 2.37 7.44
N HIS A 107 8.44 2.36 6.48
CA HIS A 107 7.01 2.21 6.78
C HIS A 107 6.66 0.94 7.56
N PRO A 108 7.20 -0.26 7.24
CA PRO A 108 6.93 -1.48 8.00
C PRO A 108 7.41 -1.45 9.45
N PHE A 109 8.35 -0.56 9.80
CA PHE A 109 8.88 -0.42 11.16
C PHE A 109 8.22 0.70 11.95
N ILE A 110 7.79 1.77 11.27
CA ILE A 110 7.36 3.02 11.91
C ILE A 110 5.89 3.32 11.62
N ARG A 111 5.57 3.78 10.40
CA ARG A 111 4.23 4.33 10.12
C ARG A 111 3.18 3.23 10.04
N ASN A 112 3.47 2.11 9.39
CA ASN A 112 2.49 1.05 9.11
C ASN A 112 2.63 -0.17 10.02
N SER A 113 3.54 -0.11 11.01
CA SER A 113 3.58 -1.06 12.13
C SER A 113 2.50 -0.81 13.18
N VAL A 114 1.96 0.42 13.24
CA VAL A 114 1.00 0.85 14.27
C VAL A 114 -0.45 0.90 13.77
N PRO A 115 -0.81 1.68 12.72
CA PRO A 115 -2.09 1.48 12.05
C PRO A 115 -1.96 1.25 10.54
N THR A 116 -3.10 0.96 9.91
CA THR A 116 -3.30 0.92 8.46
C THR A 116 -2.68 2.14 7.76
N MET A 117 -2.21 1.98 6.53
CA MET A 117 -1.58 3.03 5.74
C MET A 117 -2.02 2.91 4.29
N GLU A 118 -2.97 3.75 3.88
CA GLU A 118 -3.35 3.88 2.48
C GLU A 118 -2.37 4.83 1.83
N PHE A 119 -1.38 4.24 1.17
CA PHE A 119 -0.30 4.94 0.52
C PHE A 119 -0.63 5.34 -0.93
N GLY A 120 -1.69 4.79 -1.53
CA GLY A 120 -1.90 4.85 -2.97
C GLY A 120 -0.81 4.11 -3.75
N GLY A 121 -0.30 3.00 -3.22
CA GLY A 121 0.90 2.30 -3.74
C GLY A 121 0.70 1.57 -5.08
N VAL A 122 1.76 0.91 -5.54
CA VAL A 122 1.83 0.22 -6.85
C VAL A 122 1.56 1.14 -8.03
N VAL A 123 2.63 1.78 -8.51
CA VAL A 123 2.63 2.60 -9.72
C VAL A 123 3.35 1.85 -10.85
N LEU A 124 2.61 1.37 -11.85
CA LEU A 124 3.21 0.66 -12.99
C LEU A 124 3.54 1.57 -14.18
N ASN A 125 3.07 2.82 -14.18
CA ASN A 125 3.54 3.81 -15.14
C ASN A 125 5.04 4.10 -14.95
N LYS A 126 5.75 4.28 -16.06
CA LYS A 126 7.14 4.78 -16.08
C LYS A 126 7.19 6.27 -15.82
N TYR A 127 6.20 7.01 -16.31
CA TYR A 127 6.04 8.45 -16.07
C TYR A 127 4.73 8.76 -15.36
N LEU A 128 4.80 9.58 -14.32
CA LEU A 128 3.75 9.83 -13.33
C LEU A 128 2.70 10.83 -13.82
N ASN A 129 2.19 10.59 -15.03
CA ASN A 129 1.10 11.34 -15.63
C ASN A 129 0.23 10.40 -16.49
N LYS A 130 -0.84 10.96 -17.07
CA LYS A 130 -1.79 10.20 -17.89
C LYS A 130 -1.17 9.65 -19.18
N GLY A 131 -0.18 10.33 -19.76
CA GLY A 131 0.44 9.97 -21.03
C GLY A 131 1.42 8.81 -20.93
N ASN A 132 2.12 8.68 -19.79
CA ASN A 132 3.13 7.64 -19.55
C ASN A 132 4.31 7.65 -20.54
N GLU A 133 4.65 8.80 -21.10
CA GLU A 133 5.69 8.94 -22.14
C GLU A 133 6.86 9.86 -21.73
N ASP A 134 6.59 10.94 -21.01
CA ASP A 134 7.58 11.94 -20.56
C ASP A 134 7.23 12.56 -19.20
N GLY A 135 8.07 13.47 -18.69
CA GLY A 135 7.83 14.20 -17.45
C GLY A 135 8.41 13.52 -16.21
N GLN A 136 7.65 13.53 -15.11
CA GLN A 136 8.08 12.95 -13.83
C GLN A 136 8.28 11.44 -13.94
N LYS A 137 9.53 10.97 -14.06
CA LYS A 137 9.85 9.54 -14.17
C LYS A 137 9.87 8.86 -12.81
N ARG A 138 9.27 7.66 -12.70
CA ARG A 138 9.40 6.77 -11.54
C ARG A 138 10.81 6.21 -11.44
N LEU A 139 11.32 6.04 -10.22
CA LEU A 139 12.74 5.72 -9.95
C LEU A 139 12.98 4.35 -9.30
N THR A 140 11.91 3.59 -9.07
CA THR A 140 11.91 2.23 -8.55
C THR A 140 11.58 1.23 -9.65
N THR A 141 11.84 -0.07 -9.44
CA THR A 141 11.50 -1.13 -10.41
C THR A 141 10.04 -1.56 -10.31
N ASN A 142 9.53 -2.32 -11.29
CA ASN A 142 8.20 -2.92 -11.16
C ASN A 142 8.15 -3.92 -9.99
N ALA A 143 9.21 -4.70 -9.77
CA ALA A 143 9.24 -5.66 -8.67
C ALA A 143 9.15 -4.97 -7.30
N PHE A 144 9.84 -3.82 -7.13
CA PHE A 144 9.67 -2.96 -5.97
C PHE A 144 8.20 -2.56 -5.79
N GLN A 145 7.54 -2.10 -6.84
CA GLN A 145 6.14 -1.66 -6.76
C GLN A 145 5.23 -2.81 -6.35
N LEU A 146 5.37 -4.00 -6.96
CA LEU A 146 4.60 -5.18 -6.54
C LEU A 146 4.87 -5.55 -5.07
N ALA A 147 6.12 -5.43 -4.61
CA ALA A 147 6.48 -5.65 -3.21
C ALA A 147 5.78 -4.66 -2.28
N THR A 148 5.66 -3.37 -2.65
CA THR A 148 4.90 -2.39 -1.85
C THR A 148 3.44 -2.78 -1.64
N GLY A 149 2.83 -3.51 -2.58
CA GLY A 149 1.47 -4.04 -2.45
C GLY A 149 1.32 -5.08 -1.34
N VAL A 150 2.40 -5.80 -1.00
CA VAL A 150 2.45 -6.73 0.14
C VAL A 150 2.95 -6.02 1.40
N LEU A 151 3.94 -5.11 1.30
CA LEU A 151 4.51 -4.40 2.44
C LEU A 151 3.51 -3.45 3.10
N PHE A 152 2.85 -2.60 2.31
CA PHE A 152 2.01 -1.53 2.82
C PHE A 152 0.58 -2.03 3.04
N GLN A 153 0.20 -2.21 4.30
CA GLN A 153 -1.09 -2.72 4.72
C GLN A 153 -2.15 -1.62 4.75
N ASN A 154 -3.22 -1.81 3.98
CA ASN A 154 -4.51 -1.16 4.16
C ASN A 154 -5.61 -2.12 3.71
N PRO A 155 -6.75 -2.27 4.43
CA PRO A 155 -7.79 -3.23 4.06
C PRO A 155 -8.49 -2.87 2.74
N VAL A 156 -8.53 -1.58 2.38
CA VAL A 156 -9.06 -1.09 1.10
C VAL A 156 -7.94 -0.39 0.34
N GLN A 157 -7.28 -1.10 -0.59
CA GLN A 157 -6.16 -0.56 -1.34
C GLN A 157 -6.64 0.26 -2.55
N MET A 158 -6.16 1.51 -2.66
CA MET A 158 -6.37 2.36 -3.84
C MET A 158 -5.09 2.39 -4.67
N PHE A 159 -4.71 1.23 -5.24
CA PHE A 159 -3.48 1.15 -6.03
C PHE A 159 -3.46 2.16 -7.18
N ALA A 160 -2.32 2.80 -7.39
CA ALA A 160 -2.10 3.84 -8.41
C ALA A 160 -1.90 3.25 -9.82
N LEU A 161 -2.73 2.26 -10.17
CA LEU A 161 -2.84 1.71 -11.51
C LEU A 161 -3.67 2.64 -12.40
N THR A 162 -3.29 2.72 -13.67
CA THR A 162 -4.02 3.44 -14.70
C THR A 162 -4.51 2.49 -15.78
N PRO A 163 -5.60 2.83 -16.52
CA PRO A 163 -6.16 1.93 -17.52
C PRO A 163 -5.17 1.47 -18.60
N ASN A 164 -4.20 2.31 -18.99
CA ASN A 164 -3.15 1.94 -19.96
C ASN A 164 -2.22 0.83 -19.44
N ASN A 165 -2.15 0.58 -18.13
CA ASN A 165 -1.37 -0.55 -17.61
C ASN A 165 -1.91 -1.90 -18.09
N LEU A 166 -3.17 -2.00 -18.51
CA LEU A 166 -3.72 -3.23 -19.09
C LEU A 166 -3.04 -3.62 -20.42
N THR A 167 -2.39 -2.66 -21.10
CA THR A 167 -1.65 -2.89 -22.35
C THR A 167 -0.15 -2.80 -22.17
N ASP A 168 0.32 -1.88 -21.32
CA ASP A 168 1.74 -1.52 -21.27
C ASP A 168 2.51 -2.32 -20.21
N ALA A 169 1.82 -2.83 -19.17
CA ALA A 169 2.47 -3.61 -18.12
C ALA A 169 2.52 -5.11 -18.50
N PRO A 170 3.59 -5.82 -18.12
CA PRO A 170 3.67 -7.26 -18.33
C PRO A 170 2.47 -8.00 -17.72
N LYS A 171 1.94 -8.98 -18.46
CA LYS A 171 0.72 -9.70 -18.10
C LYS A 171 0.80 -10.37 -16.72
N HIS A 172 1.94 -10.94 -16.36
CA HIS A 172 2.11 -11.62 -15.07
C HIS A 172 2.09 -10.65 -13.88
N GLU A 173 2.50 -9.39 -14.05
CA GLU A 173 2.37 -8.36 -13.01
C GLU A 173 0.90 -8.03 -12.76
N LEU A 174 0.10 -7.90 -13.83
CA LEU A 174 -1.34 -7.68 -13.72
C LEU A 174 -2.06 -8.89 -13.11
N ASP A 175 -1.64 -10.11 -13.46
CA ASP A 175 -2.19 -11.34 -12.89
C ASP A 175 -1.88 -11.43 -11.39
N PHE A 176 -0.68 -11.04 -10.96
CA PHE A 176 -0.35 -10.88 -9.55
C PHE A 176 -1.25 -9.84 -8.88
N MET A 177 -1.40 -8.64 -9.45
CA MET A 177 -2.23 -7.58 -8.88
C MET A 177 -3.71 -7.97 -8.75
N ARG A 178 -4.25 -8.75 -9.70
CA ARG A 178 -5.62 -9.31 -9.60
C ARG A 178 -5.77 -10.31 -8.45
N ALA A 179 -4.70 -11.01 -8.09
CA ALA A 179 -4.71 -12.08 -7.10
C ALA A 179 -4.17 -11.63 -5.72
N LEU A 180 -3.67 -10.40 -5.59
CA LEU A 180 -3.11 -9.87 -4.36
C LEU A 180 -4.24 -9.54 -3.36
N PRO A 181 -4.28 -10.17 -2.17
CA PRO A 181 -5.23 -9.80 -1.13
C PRO A 181 -4.84 -8.49 -0.45
N THR A 182 -5.80 -7.88 0.26
CA THR A 182 -5.59 -6.65 1.04
C THR A 182 -5.69 -6.86 2.56
N THR A 183 -6.07 -8.08 2.97
CA THR A 183 -6.21 -8.50 4.37
C THR A 183 -5.33 -9.70 4.65
N TRP A 184 -4.86 -9.83 5.88
CA TRP A 184 -3.84 -10.80 6.25
C TRP A 184 -4.20 -11.46 7.58
N ASP A 185 -4.07 -12.77 7.64
CA ASP A 185 -4.30 -13.57 8.85
C ASP A 185 -3.09 -13.53 9.78
N GLU A 186 -1.88 -13.47 9.20
CA GLU A 186 -0.62 -13.44 9.93
C GLU A 186 0.38 -12.53 9.22
N THR A 187 1.26 -11.88 9.98
CA THR A 187 2.42 -11.13 9.48
C THR A 187 3.65 -11.55 10.27
N LYS A 188 4.74 -11.84 9.55
CA LYS A 188 6.06 -12.11 10.13
C LYS A 188 7.08 -11.14 9.57
N PHE A 189 7.86 -10.56 10.46
CA PHE A 189 9.11 -9.90 10.08
C PHE A 189 10.13 -10.99 9.74
N ILE A 190 10.80 -10.87 8.59
CA ILE A 190 11.78 -11.85 8.12
C ILE A 190 13.18 -11.30 8.30
N ASP A 191 13.42 -10.13 7.70
CA ASP A 191 14.72 -9.45 7.79
C ASP A 191 14.57 -7.97 7.42
N GLY A 192 15.55 -7.14 7.76
CA GLY A 192 15.56 -5.74 7.39
C GLY A 192 16.21 -4.81 8.41
N TYR A 193 16.59 -3.64 7.91
CA TYR A 193 17.09 -2.54 8.72
C TYR A 193 16.47 -1.22 8.22
N PRO A 194 15.83 -0.41 9.11
CA PRO A 194 15.15 0.82 8.71
C PRO A 194 16.09 1.77 7.97
N GLY A 195 15.72 2.15 6.75
CA GLY A 195 16.51 3.02 5.87
C GLY A 195 17.41 2.28 4.88
N GLU A 196 17.52 0.95 5.00
CA GLU A 196 18.33 0.13 4.09
C GLU A 196 17.50 -0.86 3.27
N TYR A 197 16.75 -1.75 3.91
CA TYR A 197 15.90 -2.74 3.26
C TYR A 197 14.87 -3.29 4.27
N ALA A 198 13.79 -3.87 3.76
CA ALA A 198 12.76 -4.49 4.59
C ALA A 198 12.19 -5.73 3.89
N VAL A 199 12.06 -6.83 4.63
CA VAL A 199 11.45 -8.08 4.17
C VAL A 199 10.40 -8.54 5.19
N ILE A 200 9.17 -8.69 4.72
CA ILE A 200 8.07 -9.22 5.52
C ILE A 200 7.39 -10.40 4.80
N ALA A 201 6.82 -11.31 5.57
CA ALA A 201 5.93 -12.34 5.07
C ALA A 201 4.52 -12.12 5.62
N ARG A 202 3.49 -12.28 4.78
CA ARG A 202 2.10 -12.21 5.18
C ARG A 202 1.29 -13.39 4.67
N LYS A 203 0.39 -13.90 5.51
CA LYS A 203 -0.48 -15.03 5.20
C LYS A 203 -1.90 -14.54 4.90
N HIS A 204 -2.52 -15.07 3.85
CA HIS A 204 -3.95 -14.92 3.56
C HIS A 204 -4.54 -16.26 3.16
N GLY A 205 -5.51 -16.77 3.93
CA GLY A 205 -5.93 -18.17 3.84
C GLY A 205 -4.73 -19.07 4.05
N GLU A 206 -4.45 -19.99 3.13
CA GLU A 206 -3.25 -20.85 3.19
C GLU A 206 -2.05 -20.34 2.37
N THR A 207 -2.17 -19.16 1.75
CA THR A 207 -1.13 -18.63 0.85
C THR A 207 -0.20 -17.70 1.62
N TRP A 208 1.11 -17.89 1.47
CA TRP A 208 2.12 -16.97 2.00
C TRP A 208 2.66 -16.07 0.91
N TYR A 209 2.78 -14.78 1.23
CA TYR A 209 3.38 -13.76 0.39
C TYR A 209 4.61 -13.22 1.11
N VAL A 210 5.80 -13.46 0.58
CA VAL A 210 7.06 -12.91 1.10
C VAL A 210 7.48 -11.78 0.17
N ALA A 211 7.73 -10.59 0.68
CA ALA A 211 8.09 -9.45 -0.14
C ALA A 211 9.20 -8.64 0.51
N GLY A 212 10.09 -8.12 -0.34
CA GLY A 212 11.23 -7.32 0.08
C GLY A 212 11.44 -6.12 -0.83
N VAL A 213 11.96 -5.04 -0.24
CA VAL A 213 12.41 -3.84 -0.97
C VAL A 213 13.80 -3.42 -0.50
N ASN A 214 14.59 -2.88 -1.42
CA ASN A 214 15.92 -2.32 -1.18
C ASN A 214 15.90 -0.79 -1.32
N GLY A 215 16.17 -0.08 -0.23
CA GLY A 215 16.30 1.38 -0.20
C GLY A 215 17.71 1.90 -0.44
N GLY A 216 18.71 1.00 -0.49
CA GLY A 216 20.11 1.33 -0.71
C GLY A 216 20.46 1.61 -2.17
N ALA A 217 21.67 2.15 -2.38
CA ALA A 217 22.21 2.45 -3.71
C ALA A 217 22.82 1.22 -4.42
N GLU A 218 23.11 0.15 -3.69
CA GLU A 218 23.74 -1.08 -4.18
C GLU A 218 22.74 -2.25 -4.13
N SER A 219 22.89 -3.23 -5.03
CA SER A 219 22.14 -4.48 -4.97
C SER A 219 22.44 -5.27 -3.70
N LYS A 220 21.47 -6.04 -3.22
CA LYS A 220 21.57 -6.86 -2.00
C LYS A 220 21.20 -8.31 -2.31
N VAL A 221 22.04 -9.23 -1.83
CA VAL A 221 21.73 -10.68 -1.79
C VAL A 221 21.43 -11.05 -0.35
N LEU A 222 20.29 -11.69 -0.12
CA LEU A 222 19.79 -12.07 1.20
C LEU A 222 19.54 -13.57 1.23
N ASN A 223 19.86 -14.21 2.35
CA ASN A 223 19.47 -15.59 2.61
C ASN A 223 18.36 -15.60 3.67
N LEU A 224 17.11 -15.80 3.24
CA LEU A 224 15.92 -15.66 4.08
C LEU A 224 15.60 -16.96 4.80
N ASP A 225 15.41 -16.92 6.12
CA ASP A 225 14.82 -18.04 6.86
C ASP A 225 13.29 -18.05 6.68
N LEU A 226 12.82 -19.02 5.89
CA LEU A 226 11.42 -19.27 5.58
C LEU A 226 10.95 -20.63 6.11
N SER A 227 11.63 -21.17 7.13
CA SER A 227 11.35 -22.50 7.70
C SER A 227 9.93 -22.68 8.25
N PHE A 228 9.22 -21.57 8.52
CA PHE A 228 7.83 -21.58 8.95
C PHE A 228 6.81 -21.80 7.82
N ILE A 229 7.22 -21.64 6.55
CA ILE A 229 6.36 -21.89 5.40
C ILE A 229 6.38 -23.41 5.13
N PRO A 230 5.21 -24.08 5.04
CA PRO A 230 5.15 -25.49 4.69
C PRO A 230 5.89 -25.76 3.38
N LYS A 231 6.55 -26.92 3.27
CA LYS A 231 7.28 -27.32 2.05
C LYS A 231 6.33 -27.31 0.85
N LYS A 232 6.42 -26.25 0.05
CA LYS A 232 5.62 -25.99 -1.13
C LYS A 232 6.44 -25.14 -2.08
N ASP A 233 6.28 -25.39 -3.36
CA ASP A 233 6.90 -24.59 -4.40
C ASP A 233 6.18 -23.25 -4.52
N GLY A 234 6.97 -22.19 -4.63
CA GLY A 234 6.50 -20.82 -4.82
C GLY A 234 6.75 -20.28 -6.21
N VAL A 235 6.18 -19.10 -6.48
CA VAL A 235 6.47 -18.28 -7.66
C VAL A 235 7.15 -17.00 -7.19
N LEU A 236 8.38 -16.76 -7.64
CA LEU A 236 9.16 -15.57 -7.38
C LEU A 236 9.03 -14.59 -8.55
N ILE A 237 8.59 -13.37 -8.25
CA ILE A 237 8.66 -12.21 -9.13
C ILE A 237 9.75 -11.29 -8.56
N ARG A 238 10.80 -11.04 -9.33
CA ARG A 238 11.97 -10.24 -8.92
C ARG A 238 12.33 -9.19 -9.96
N ASP A 239 13.28 -8.34 -9.63
CA ASP A 239 13.87 -7.38 -10.56
C ASP A 239 14.35 -8.08 -11.85
N GLY A 240 14.12 -7.42 -12.98
CA GLY A 240 14.53 -7.86 -14.31
C GLY A 240 15.10 -6.69 -15.12
N GLU A 241 15.33 -6.93 -16.41
CA GLU A 241 15.93 -5.92 -17.29
C GLU A 241 15.04 -4.67 -17.43
N GLU A 242 15.70 -3.51 -17.60
CA GLU A 242 15.06 -2.20 -17.80
C GLU A 242 14.02 -1.80 -16.72
N GLY A 243 14.16 -2.34 -15.51
CA GLY A 243 13.26 -2.06 -14.39
C GLY A 243 11.91 -2.79 -14.47
N LEU A 244 11.76 -3.75 -15.38
CA LEU A 244 10.65 -4.70 -15.42
C LEU A 244 10.86 -5.83 -14.41
N THR A 245 10.02 -6.86 -14.48
CA THR A 245 10.11 -8.05 -13.62
C THR A 245 10.51 -9.29 -14.39
N SER A 246 11.23 -10.19 -13.71
CA SER A 246 11.47 -11.57 -14.13
C SER A 246 10.69 -12.53 -13.22
N VAL A 247 10.22 -13.65 -13.78
CA VAL A 247 9.45 -14.66 -13.06
C VAL A 247 10.21 -15.98 -13.02
N GLN A 248 10.35 -16.54 -11.81
CA GLN A 248 10.85 -17.88 -11.59
C GLN A 248 9.74 -18.72 -10.95
N ASN A 249 9.32 -19.77 -11.65
CA ASN A 249 8.39 -20.75 -11.12
C ASN A 249 9.14 -21.82 -10.34
N GLU A 250 8.41 -22.55 -9.49
CA GLU A 250 8.92 -23.72 -8.77
C GLU A 250 10.11 -23.39 -7.84
N VAL A 251 10.02 -22.26 -7.14
CA VAL A 251 11.03 -21.89 -6.13
C VAL A 251 10.76 -22.66 -4.85
N SER A 252 11.67 -23.57 -4.49
CA SER A 252 11.56 -24.38 -3.28
C SER A 252 12.47 -23.86 -2.15
N ILE A 253 11.98 -23.91 -0.92
CA ILE A 253 12.75 -23.60 0.29
C ILE A 253 13.67 -24.79 0.60
N THR A 254 14.99 -24.55 0.62
CA THR A 254 16.01 -25.58 0.88
C THR A 254 16.61 -25.38 2.25
N ASP A 255 16.57 -26.43 3.08
CA ASP A 255 17.03 -26.38 4.49
C ASP A 255 16.42 -25.24 5.32
N GLY A 256 15.18 -24.87 4.98
CA GLY A 256 14.45 -23.77 5.63
C GLY A 256 14.80 -22.39 5.09
N THR A 257 15.76 -22.29 4.17
CA THR A 257 16.23 -21.00 3.64
C THR A 257 15.98 -20.82 2.15
N LEU A 258 15.94 -19.56 1.70
CA LEU A 258 15.88 -19.19 0.30
C LEU A 258 16.71 -17.94 0.03
N GLU A 259 17.63 -18.04 -0.94
CA GLU A 259 18.41 -16.89 -1.41
C GLU A 259 17.57 -16.04 -2.38
N VAL A 260 17.62 -14.71 -2.19
CA VAL A 260 17.00 -13.73 -3.08
C VAL A 260 17.93 -12.56 -3.30
N GLU A 261 17.85 -11.98 -4.49
CA GLU A 261 18.57 -10.76 -4.87
C GLU A 261 17.57 -9.64 -5.11
N MET A 262 17.94 -8.43 -4.69
CA MET A 262 17.21 -7.19 -4.96
C MET A 262 18.17 -6.17 -5.54
N ASP A 263 17.77 -5.56 -6.65
CA ASP A 263 18.51 -4.45 -7.22
C ASP A 263 18.44 -3.21 -6.32
N SER A 264 19.32 -2.24 -6.58
CA SER A 264 19.19 -0.88 -6.04
C SER A 264 17.82 -0.31 -6.39
N ARG A 265 17.06 0.18 -5.38
CA ARG A 265 15.67 0.65 -5.54
C ARG A 265 14.72 -0.41 -6.14
N GLY A 266 15.10 -1.67 -6.01
CA GLY A 266 14.40 -2.86 -6.48
C GLY A 266 13.70 -3.62 -5.35
N GLY A 267 13.21 -4.81 -5.68
CA GLY A 267 12.50 -5.65 -4.74
C GLY A 267 12.09 -7.00 -5.32
N PHE A 268 11.34 -7.76 -4.53
CA PHE A 268 10.77 -9.03 -4.96
C PHE A 268 9.46 -9.33 -4.26
N VAL A 269 8.68 -10.24 -4.84
CA VAL A 269 7.56 -10.93 -4.19
C VAL A 269 7.64 -12.42 -4.49
N ILE A 270 7.48 -13.25 -3.47
CA ILE A 270 7.31 -14.70 -3.59
C ILE A 270 5.92 -15.06 -3.09
N LYS A 271 5.20 -15.84 -3.88
CA LYS A 271 3.92 -16.43 -3.49
C LYS A 271 4.07 -17.94 -3.33
N PHE A 272 3.80 -18.46 -2.14
CA PHE A 272 3.75 -19.89 -1.82
C PHE A 272 2.31 -20.37 -1.68
#